data_AF-A0A964ZQ39-F1
#
_entry.id   AF-A0A964ZQ39-F1
#
_cell.length_a   1.000
_cell.length_b   1.000
_cell.length_c   1.000
_cell.angle_alpha   90.00
_cell.angle_beta   90.00
_cell.angle_gamma   90.00
#
_symmetry.space_group_name_H-M   'P 1'
#
loop_
_entity.id
_entity.type
_entity.pdbx_description
1 polymer ?
#
loop_
_entity_poly.entity_id
_entity_poly.type
_entity_poly.pdbx_seq_one_letter_code
_entity_poly.pdbx_strand_id
1 'polypeptide(L)'
;MRTGKGFIAALDQSGGSTPKALSLYGVAESEYSGEAQMFDLIHAMRTRMIKSRAFNGDRVLAAILFEGTMDRDIDGMGSAEFLWSKKRIVPLLKVDKGLADEQHGVQTMKPMPELDALLKRGVAKGIFGTKMRS
;
A
#
# COMPACT_ATOMS: atom_id res chain seq x y z
N MET A 1 -14.56 -8.82 5.78
CA MET A 1 -13.43 -9.14 6.70
C MET A 1 -13.78 -10.23 7.71
N ARG A 2 -14.74 -10.03 8.63
CA ARG A 2 -15.02 -10.94 9.77
C ARG A 2 -15.13 -12.44 9.45
N THR A 3 -15.80 -12.80 8.36
CA THR A 3 -16.09 -14.21 7.99
C THR A 3 -15.47 -14.63 6.66
N GLY A 4 -14.80 -13.71 5.96
CA GLY A 4 -14.18 -14.01 4.68
C GLY A 4 -12.97 -14.91 4.89
N LYS A 5 -12.84 -15.96 4.06
CA LYS A 5 -11.65 -16.83 4.06
C LYS A 5 -10.61 -16.26 3.10
N GLY A 6 -9.33 -16.43 3.43
CA GLY A 6 -8.21 -15.94 2.63
C GLY A 6 -7.15 -15.26 3.49
N PHE A 7 -6.29 -14.47 2.85
CA PHE A 7 -5.22 -13.73 3.50
C PHE A 7 -5.21 -12.26 3.08
N ILE A 8 -4.39 -11.46 3.78
CA ILE A 8 -4.19 -10.03 3.47
C ILE A 8 -2.87 -9.87 2.72
N ALA A 9 -2.92 -9.24 1.55
CA ALA A 9 -1.72 -8.91 0.77
C ALA A 9 -1.17 -7.54 1.19
N ALA A 10 0.10 -7.48 1.61
CA ALA A 10 0.76 -6.24 1.98
C ALA A 10 1.47 -5.60 0.77
N LEU A 11 0.93 -4.49 0.26
CA LEU A 11 1.48 -3.68 -0.83
C LEU A 11 1.85 -2.27 -0.34
N ASP A 12 2.18 -2.14 0.95
CA ASP A 12 2.32 -0.89 1.69
C ASP A 12 3.77 -0.42 1.92
N GLN A 13 4.70 -0.85 1.06
CA GLN A 13 6.09 -0.39 1.12
C GLN A 13 6.12 1.15 0.95
N SER A 14 6.68 1.83 1.94
CA SER A 14 6.95 3.27 1.90
C SER A 14 8.19 3.57 1.08
N GLY A 15 8.47 4.86 0.81
CA GLY A 15 9.64 5.30 0.04
C GLY A 15 10.94 4.61 0.43
N GLY A 16 11.30 4.58 1.72
CA GLY A 16 12.54 3.93 2.18
C GLY A 16 12.61 2.40 2.00
N SER A 17 11.49 1.72 1.72
CA SER A 17 11.47 0.27 1.46
C SER A 17 11.22 -0.06 -0.02
N THR A 18 10.87 0.95 -0.84
CA THR A 18 10.61 0.79 -2.26
C THR A 18 11.85 0.34 -3.05
N PRO A 19 13.07 0.89 -2.86
CA PRO A 19 14.26 0.45 -3.59
C PRO A 19 14.51 -1.04 -3.47
N LYS A 20 14.44 -1.57 -2.24
CA LYS A 20 14.58 -3.01 -1.98
C LYS A 20 13.50 -3.84 -2.67
N ALA A 21 12.24 -3.38 -2.64
CA ALA A 21 11.15 -4.09 -3.30
C ALA A 21 11.31 -4.13 -4.83
N LEU A 22 11.74 -3.01 -5.44
CA LEU A 22 12.03 -2.92 -6.87
C LEU A 22 13.22 -3.80 -7.25
N SER A 23 14.30 -3.79 -6.46
CA SER A 23 15.48 -4.63 -6.68
C SER A 23 15.12 -6.12 -6.66
N LEU A 24 14.35 -6.58 -5.68
CA LEU A 24 13.86 -7.96 -5.61
C LEU A 24 12.91 -8.32 -6.77
N TYR A 25 12.25 -7.33 -7.36
CA TYR A 25 11.41 -7.48 -8.54
C TYR A 25 12.22 -7.43 -9.86
N GLY A 26 13.52 -7.20 -9.80
CA GLY A 26 14.42 -7.16 -10.95
C GLY A 26 14.64 -5.77 -11.55
N VAL A 27 14.33 -4.70 -10.81
CA VAL A 27 14.59 -3.30 -11.21
C VAL A 27 15.69 -2.72 -10.32
N ALA A 28 16.89 -2.54 -10.87
CA ALA A 28 18.04 -1.99 -10.19
C ALA A 28 17.90 -0.48 -9.90
N GLU A 29 18.59 0.01 -8.88
CA GLU A 29 18.56 1.44 -8.52
C GLU A 29 19.12 2.35 -9.63
N SER A 30 19.96 1.82 -10.52
CA SER A 30 20.47 2.54 -11.70
C SER A 30 19.43 2.73 -12.81
N GLU A 31 18.28 2.06 -12.75
CA GLU A 31 17.23 2.11 -13.78
C GLU A 31 16.23 3.26 -13.56
N TYR A 32 16.35 3.99 -12.46
CA TYR A 32 15.52 5.17 -12.18
C TYR A 32 16.32 6.29 -11.52
N SER A 33 15.83 7.51 -11.70
CA SER A 33 16.40 8.72 -11.13
C SER A 33 15.36 9.43 -10.28
N GLY A 34 15.69 9.56 -9.00
CA GLY A 34 14.86 10.26 -8.02
C GLY A 34 13.58 9.52 -7.62
N GLU A 35 12.87 10.13 -6.67
CA GLU A 35 11.72 9.49 -6.02
C GLU A 35 10.50 9.38 -6.94
N ALA A 36 10.27 10.36 -7.82
CA ALA A 36 9.11 10.36 -8.71
C ALA A 36 9.10 9.12 -9.62
N GLN A 37 10.21 8.86 -10.31
CA GLN A 37 10.34 7.69 -11.18
C GLN A 37 10.30 6.38 -10.39
N MET A 38 10.92 6.35 -9.19
CA MET A 38 10.83 5.19 -8.29
C MET A 38 9.37 4.87 -7.92
N PHE A 39 8.58 5.90 -7.58
CA PHE A 39 7.16 5.73 -7.24
C PHE A 39 6.29 5.35 -8.44
N ASP A 40 6.65 5.79 -9.65
CA ASP A 40 5.98 5.35 -10.88
C ASP A 40 6.23 3.86 -11.13
N LEU A 41 7.48 3.39 -10.97
CA LEU A 41 7.86 2.00 -11.17
C LEU A 41 7.21 1.06 -10.15
N ILE A 42 7.21 1.41 -8.86
CA ILE A 42 6.55 0.57 -7.85
C ILE A 42 5.03 0.56 -8.04
N HIS A 43 4.44 1.67 -8.51
CA HIS A 43 3.02 1.71 -8.86
C HIS A 43 2.73 0.80 -10.06
N ALA A 44 3.59 0.79 -11.08
CA ALA A 44 3.47 -0.12 -12.21
C ALA A 44 3.58 -1.59 -11.79
N MET A 45 4.53 -1.92 -10.89
CA MET A 45 4.66 -3.25 -10.30
C MET A 45 3.37 -3.67 -9.56
N ARG A 46 2.87 -2.81 -8.66
CA ARG A 46 1.64 -3.06 -7.89
C ARG A 46 0.44 -3.23 -8.81
N THR A 47 0.33 -2.40 -9.84
CA THR A 47 -0.71 -2.47 -10.86
C THR A 47 -0.67 -3.80 -11.59
N ARG A 48 0.52 -4.26 -12.03
CA ARG A 48 0.69 -5.58 -12.66
C ARG A 48 0.22 -6.71 -11.74
N MET A 49 0.60 -6.67 -10.46
CA MET A 49 0.21 -7.68 -9.47
C MET A 49 -1.32 -7.69 -9.27
N ILE A 50 -1.92 -6.53 -9.00
CA ILE A 50 -3.36 -6.40 -8.76
C ILE A 50 -4.16 -6.84 -9.98
N LYS A 51 -3.71 -6.51 -11.20
CA LYS A 51 -4.39 -6.89 -12.44
C LYS A 51 -4.30 -8.37 -12.75
N SER A 52 -3.32 -9.10 -12.21
CA SER A 52 -3.20 -10.56 -12.37
C SER A 52 -4.51 -11.28 -12.06
N ARG A 53 -4.83 -12.32 -12.84
CA ARG A 53 -6.00 -13.19 -12.60
C ARG A 53 -5.92 -13.89 -11.24
N ALA A 54 -4.70 -14.17 -10.76
CA ALA A 54 -4.46 -14.81 -9.48
C ALA A 54 -4.73 -13.88 -8.27
N PHE A 55 -4.76 -12.57 -8.49
CA PHE A 55 -4.99 -11.57 -7.44
C PHE A 55 -6.48 -11.18 -7.44
N ASN A 56 -7.29 -11.94 -6.71
CA ASN A 56 -8.73 -11.77 -6.64
C ASN A 56 -9.29 -12.17 -5.25
N GLY A 57 -10.53 -11.77 -5.00
CA GLY A 57 -11.25 -11.96 -3.74
C GLY A 57 -11.53 -13.40 -3.33
N ASP A 58 -11.33 -14.39 -4.21
CA ASP A 58 -11.48 -15.81 -3.85
C ASP A 58 -10.33 -16.30 -2.96
N ARG A 59 -9.21 -15.57 -2.95
CA ARG A 59 -7.98 -15.93 -2.21
C ARG A 59 -7.44 -14.78 -1.35
N VAL A 60 -7.46 -13.57 -1.92
CA VAL A 60 -6.97 -12.35 -1.26
C VAL A 60 -8.15 -11.61 -0.68
N LEU A 61 -8.29 -11.64 0.64
CA LEU A 61 -9.42 -11.01 1.33
C LEU A 61 -9.28 -9.48 1.35
N ALA A 62 -8.06 -9.00 1.57
CA ALA A 62 -7.76 -7.57 1.65
C ALA A 62 -6.37 -7.26 1.10
N ALA A 63 -6.15 -6.01 0.71
CA ALA A 63 -4.84 -5.51 0.31
C ALA A 63 -4.53 -4.20 1.04
N ILE A 64 -3.34 -4.11 1.63
CA ILE A 64 -2.85 -2.91 2.32
C ILE A 64 -2.07 -2.07 1.33
N LEU A 65 -2.49 -0.82 1.15
CA LEU A 65 -1.90 0.14 0.24
C LEU A 65 -0.96 1.09 0.98
N PHE A 66 0.05 1.57 0.26
CA PHE A 66 0.76 2.78 0.60
C PHE A 66 -0.05 4.01 0.14
N GLU A 67 0.09 5.13 0.85
CA GLU A 67 -0.59 6.40 0.55
C GLU A 67 -0.42 6.83 -0.92
N GLY A 68 0.80 6.74 -1.45
CA GLY A 68 1.05 7.07 -2.86
C GLY A 68 0.34 6.16 -3.86
N THR A 69 0.01 4.91 -3.51
CA THR A 69 -0.81 4.02 -4.37
C THR A 69 -2.29 4.31 -4.22
N MET A 70 -2.77 4.63 -3.01
CA MET A 70 -4.14 5.10 -2.80
C MET A 70 -4.43 6.38 -3.62
N ASP A 71 -3.44 7.26 -3.76
CA ASP A 71 -3.57 8.51 -4.51
C ASP A 71 -3.53 8.33 -6.03
N ARG A 72 -3.20 7.14 -6.54
CA ARG A 72 -3.06 6.84 -7.97
C ARG A 72 -4.15 5.89 -8.49
N ASP A 73 -4.29 5.87 -9.81
CA ASP A 73 -5.28 5.07 -10.51
C ASP A 73 -4.72 3.77 -11.08
N ILE A 74 -5.61 2.80 -11.26
CA ILE A 74 -5.43 1.55 -12.01
C ILE A 74 -6.50 1.53 -13.10
N ASP A 75 -6.07 1.55 -14.37
CA ASP A 75 -6.96 1.58 -15.54
C ASP A 75 -8.02 2.71 -15.47
N GLY A 76 -7.61 3.89 -15.02
CA GLY A 76 -8.48 5.08 -14.90
C GLY A 76 -9.47 5.04 -13.73
N MET A 77 -9.35 4.07 -12.83
CA MET A 77 -10.15 3.94 -11.61
C MET A 77 -9.26 4.06 -10.38
N GLY A 78 -9.73 4.72 -9.32
CA GLY A 78 -8.95 4.84 -8.09
C GLY A 78 -8.52 3.47 -7.55
N SER A 79 -7.28 3.32 -7.09
CA SER A 79 -6.73 2.00 -6.72
C SER A 79 -7.58 1.21 -5.71
N ALA A 80 -8.14 1.89 -4.70
CA ALA A 80 -9.02 1.26 -3.72
C ALA A 80 -10.37 0.84 -4.31
N GLU A 81 -10.94 1.67 -5.18
CA GLU A 81 -12.16 1.35 -5.93
C GLU A 81 -11.93 0.15 -6.86
N PHE A 82 -10.81 0.10 -7.57
CA PHE A 82 -10.45 -1.01 -8.45
C PHE A 82 -10.36 -2.33 -7.68
N LEU A 83 -9.70 -2.34 -6.52
CA LEU A 83 -9.61 -3.50 -5.64
C LEU A 83 -11.00 -4.01 -5.26
N TRP A 84 -11.91 -3.12 -4.85
CA TRP A 84 -13.25 -3.54 -4.44
C TRP A 84 -14.10 -3.96 -5.63
N SER A 85 -14.31 -3.06 -6.59
CA SER A 85 -15.28 -3.19 -7.67
C SER A 85 -14.85 -4.21 -8.74
N LYS A 86 -13.54 -4.37 -9.00
CA LYS A 86 -13.04 -5.30 -10.02
C LYS A 86 -12.47 -6.58 -9.43
N LYS A 87 -11.89 -6.53 -8.23
CA LYS A 87 -11.21 -7.69 -7.62
C LYS A 87 -11.93 -8.29 -6.43
N ARG A 88 -12.94 -7.62 -5.87
CA ARG A 88 -13.65 -8.01 -4.62
C ARG A 88 -12.70 -8.14 -3.43
N ILE A 89 -11.67 -7.30 -3.39
CA ILE A 89 -10.65 -7.25 -2.34
C ILE A 89 -10.88 -6.01 -1.49
N VAL A 90 -10.88 -6.17 -0.17
CA VAL A 90 -11.08 -5.05 0.77
C VAL A 90 -9.82 -4.17 0.81
N PRO A 91 -9.91 -2.86 0.51
CA PRO A 91 -8.75 -1.98 0.54
C PRO A 91 -8.45 -1.48 1.96
N LEU A 92 -7.19 -1.60 2.38
CA LEU A 92 -6.66 -1.08 3.65
C LEU A 92 -5.54 -0.06 3.37
N LEU A 93 -5.26 0.82 4.31
CA LEU A 93 -4.21 1.85 4.18
C LEU A 93 -3.19 1.77 5.30
N LYS A 94 -1.90 1.74 4.96
CA LYS A 94 -0.84 1.99 5.94
C LYS A 94 -0.84 3.47 6.34
N VAL A 95 -0.94 3.74 7.64
CA VAL A 95 -1.00 5.11 8.17
C VAL A 95 0.23 5.52 8.99
N ASP A 96 1.05 4.56 9.43
CA ASP A 96 2.28 4.87 10.17
C ASP A 96 3.30 5.65 9.32
N LYS A 97 4.03 6.56 9.97
CA LYS A 97 5.10 7.37 9.37
C LYS A 97 6.50 6.85 9.71
N GLY A 98 6.59 5.54 9.98
CA GLY A 98 7.81 4.87 10.41
C GLY A 98 8.02 4.90 11.92
N LEU A 99 9.17 4.38 12.33
CA LEU A 99 9.53 4.18 13.72
C LEU A 99 10.45 5.29 14.23
N ALA A 100 10.27 5.67 15.49
CA ALA A 100 11.21 6.51 16.23
C ALA A 100 12.50 5.73 16.55
N ASP A 101 13.51 6.45 17.04
CA ASP A 101 14.74 5.85 17.50
C ASP A 101 14.45 4.85 18.64
N GLU A 102 15.27 3.79 18.70
CA GLU A 102 15.10 2.75 19.70
C GLU A 102 15.34 3.30 21.11
N GLN A 103 14.40 3.03 22.01
CA GLN A 103 14.51 3.36 23.43
C GLN A 103 14.02 2.15 24.22
N HIS A 104 14.80 1.74 25.23
CA HIS A 104 14.46 0.62 26.10
C HIS A 104 14.16 -0.71 25.35
N GLY A 105 14.86 -0.97 24.24
CA GLY A 105 14.69 -2.20 23.46
C GLY A 105 13.46 -2.24 22.57
N VAL A 106 12.76 -1.11 22.40
CA VAL A 106 11.58 -0.99 21.53
C VAL A 106 11.67 0.23 20.64
N GLN A 107 10.99 0.18 19.50
CA GLN A 107 10.82 1.33 18.61
C GLN A 107 9.34 1.69 18.55
N THR A 108 8.99 2.87 19.07
CA THR A 108 7.62 3.38 18.97
C THR A 108 7.36 3.98 17.59
N MET A 109 6.10 4.13 17.21
CA MET A 109 5.74 4.84 16.00
C MET A 109 6.07 6.33 16.13
N LYS A 110 6.56 6.95 15.04
CA LYS A 110 6.71 8.42 14.97
C LYS A 110 5.35 9.11 15.15
N PRO A 111 5.31 10.34 15.71
CA PRO A 111 4.11 11.16 15.75
C PRO A 111 3.47 11.34 14.37
N MET A 112 2.14 11.35 14.33
CA MET A 112 1.36 11.47 13.09
C MET A 112 0.32 12.61 13.23
N PRO A 113 0.74 13.88 13.29
CA PRO A 113 -0.18 15.01 13.48
C PRO A 113 -1.25 15.10 12.39
N GLU A 114 -0.93 14.66 11.17
CA GLU A 114 -1.82 14.67 10.01
C GLU A 114 -2.69 13.41 9.86
N LEU A 115 -2.77 12.54 10.89
CA LEU A 115 -3.51 11.28 10.80
C LEU A 115 -4.99 11.52 10.45
N ASP A 116 -5.66 12.47 11.10
CA ASP A 116 -7.07 12.75 10.85
C ASP A 116 -7.32 13.19 9.40
N ALA A 117 -6.44 14.01 8.84
CA ALA A 117 -6.51 14.43 7.45
C ALA A 117 -6.32 13.24 6.49
N LEU A 118 -5.36 12.36 6.79
CA LEU A 118 -5.13 11.14 6.02
C LEU A 118 -6.33 10.19 6.07
N LEU A 119 -6.95 9.99 7.24
CA LEU A 119 -8.12 9.13 7.39
C LEU A 119 -9.32 9.67 6.61
N LYS A 120 -9.56 10.99 6.65
CA LYS A 120 -10.63 11.63 5.85
C LYS A 120 -10.44 11.38 4.36
N ARG A 121 -9.21 11.54 3.84
CA ARG A 121 -8.89 11.23 2.43
C ARG A 121 -9.06 9.74 2.12
N GLY A 122 -8.62 8.86 3.03
CA GLY A 122 -8.79 7.41 2.89
C GLY A 122 -10.25 7.01 2.75
N VAL A 123 -11.13 7.51 3.62
CA VAL A 123 -12.58 7.28 3.55
C VAL A 123 -13.15 7.77 2.22
N ALA A 124 -12.80 9.00 1.80
CA ALA A 124 -13.27 9.56 0.53
C ALA A 124 -12.86 8.74 -0.70
N LYS A 125 -11.74 8.01 -0.63
CA LYS A 125 -11.26 7.09 -1.67
C LYS A 125 -11.72 5.64 -1.49
N GLY A 126 -12.56 5.34 -0.50
CA GLY A 126 -13.13 4.01 -0.28
C GLY A 126 -12.24 3.04 0.51
N ILE A 127 -11.24 3.53 1.26
CA ILE A 127 -10.48 2.70 2.20
C ILE A 127 -11.40 2.19 3.32
N PHE A 128 -11.33 0.89 3.62
CA PHE A 128 -12.15 0.26 4.65
C PHE A 128 -11.52 0.28 6.04
N GLY A 129 -10.18 0.22 6.12
CA GLY A 129 -9.47 0.13 7.38
C GLY A 129 -8.00 0.46 7.23
N THR A 130 -7.27 0.42 8.34
CA THR A 130 -5.87 0.85 8.38
C THR A 130 -4.95 -0.23 8.92
N LYS A 131 -3.66 -0.03 8.68
CA LYS A 131 -2.57 -0.79 9.28
C LYS A 131 -1.51 0.19 9.79
N MET A 132 -0.90 -0.17 10.90
CA MET A 132 0.25 0.54 11.48
C MET A 132 1.25 -0.48 11.99
N ARG A 133 2.54 -0.16 11.89
CA ARG A 133 3.64 -0.98 12.41
C ARG A 133 4.37 -0.20 13.49
N SER A 134 4.44 -0.79 14.69
CA SER A 134 5.42 -0.48 15.73
C SER A 134 6.46 -1.60 15.79
#